data_AF-A0A8T5RNU5-F1
#
_entry.id   AF-A0A8T5RNU5-F1
#
_cell.length_a   1.000
_cell.length_b   1.000
_cell.length_c   1.000
_cell.angle_alpha   90.00
_cell.angle_beta   90.00
_cell.angle_gamma   90.00
#
_symmetry.space_group_name_H-M   'P 1'
#
loop_
_entity.id
_entity.type
_entity.pdbx_description
1 polymer ?
#
loop_
_entity_poly.entity_id
_entity_poly.type
_entity_poly.pdbx_seq_one_letter_code
_entity_poly.pdbx_strand_id
1 'polypeptide(L)'
;MGQQYAEEKWDGVMENYKAIRECLTGLCDILNINFNENDIFREAGMDNLKALHKNVLAVLRKSYSPREVRIKLREIEFDEKEAEQVFPLES
;
A
#
# COMPACT_ATOMS: atom_id res chain seq x y z
N MET A 1 20.91 -20.82 8.48
CA MET A 1 20.93 -20.43 7.06
C MET A 1 19.53 -20.31 6.45
N GLY A 2 18.62 -21.29 6.56
CA GLY A 2 17.29 -21.19 5.93
C GLY A 2 16.36 -20.05 6.40
N GLN A 3 16.40 -19.64 7.66
CA GLN A 3 15.58 -18.53 8.18
C GLN A 3 16.07 -17.14 7.72
N GLN A 4 17.39 -16.95 7.66
CA GLN A 4 18.00 -15.66 7.31
C GLN A 4 17.74 -15.28 5.84
N TYR A 5 17.78 -16.25 4.92
CA TYR A 5 17.40 -16.04 3.52
C TYR A 5 15.91 -15.75 3.31
N ALA A 6 15.05 -16.28 4.19
CA ALA A 6 13.62 -16.00 4.14
C ALA A 6 13.32 -14.58 4.61
N GLU A 7 13.98 -14.11 5.67
CA GLU A 7 13.89 -12.73 6.18
C GLU A 7 14.37 -11.70 5.16
N GLU A 8 15.55 -11.87 4.56
CA GLU A 8 16.07 -10.95 3.53
C GLU A 8 15.14 -10.81 2.32
N LYS A 9 14.52 -11.93 1.89
CA LYS A 9 13.54 -11.92 0.78
C LYS A 9 12.27 -11.16 1.16
N TRP A 10 11.87 -11.22 2.42
CA TRP A 10 10.69 -10.52 2.93
C TRP A 10 10.91 -9.01 3.01
N ASP A 11 12.09 -8.59 3.45
CA ASP A 11 12.43 -7.17 3.56
C ASP A 11 12.37 -6.49 2.19
N GLY A 12 12.98 -7.08 1.16
CA GLY A 12 12.91 -6.54 -0.20
C GLY A 12 11.48 -6.48 -0.77
N VAL A 13 10.61 -7.44 -0.45
CA VAL A 13 9.21 -7.38 -0.88
C VAL A 13 8.42 -6.32 -0.11
N MET A 14 8.74 -6.10 1.17
CA MET A 14 8.10 -5.07 1.96
C MET A 14 8.53 -3.67 1.54
N GLU A 15 9.81 -3.49 1.19
CA GLU A 15 10.32 -2.24 0.60
C GLU A 15 9.62 -1.92 -0.71
N ASN A 16 9.46 -2.92 -1.59
CA ASN A 16 8.68 -2.75 -2.83
C ASN A 16 7.23 -2.36 -2.55
N TYR A 17 6.59 -2.96 -1.54
CA TYR A 17 5.24 -2.56 -1.15
C TYR A 17 5.17 -1.11 -0.64
N LYS A 18 6.14 -0.69 0.18
CA LYS A 18 6.25 0.72 0.64
C LYS A 18 6.40 1.67 -0.54
N ALA A 19 7.29 1.37 -1.48
CA ALA A 19 7.49 2.18 -2.69
C ALA A 19 6.21 2.26 -3.56
N ILE A 20 5.50 1.13 -3.73
CA ILE A 20 4.22 1.10 -4.45
C ILE A 20 3.18 1.98 -3.74
N ARG A 21 3.09 1.94 -2.41
CA ARG A 21 2.17 2.81 -1.67
C ARG A 21 2.51 4.28 -1.85
N GLU A 22 3.78 4.66 -1.72
CA GLU A 22 4.21 6.04 -1.97
C GLU A 22 3.82 6.52 -3.38
N CYS A 23 4.00 5.67 -4.40
CA CYS A 23 3.54 5.97 -5.76
C CYS A 23 2.02 6.16 -5.82
N LEU A 24 1.25 5.28 -5.17
CA LEU A 24 -0.21 5.38 -5.12
C LEU A 24 -0.68 6.66 -4.43
N THR A 25 -0.01 7.06 -3.34
CA THR A 25 -0.27 8.34 -2.65
C THR A 25 -0.02 9.51 -3.59
N GLY A 26 1.13 9.56 -4.26
CA GLY A 26 1.43 10.63 -5.21
C GLY A 26 0.42 10.71 -6.36
N LEU A 27 -0.08 9.56 -6.85
CA LEU A 27 -1.16 9.53 -7.84
C LEU A 27 -2.48 10.06 -7.28
N CYS A 28 -2.83 9.74 -6.02
CA CYS A 28 -4.00 10.32 -5.36
C CYS A 28 -3.87 11.84 -5.26
N ASP A 29 -2.71 12.34 -4.85
CA ASP A 29 -2.44 13.77 -4.72
C ASP A 29 -2.56 14.49 -6.06
N ILE A 30 -1.99 13.92 -7.14
CA ILE A 30 -2.14 14.44 -8.50
C ILE A 30 -3.62 14.52 -8.88
N LEU A 31 -4.41 13.47 -8.64
CA LEU A 31 -5.84 13.50 -8.96
C LEU A 31 -6.58 14.55 -8.14
N ASN A 32 -6.29 14.66 -6.85
CA ASN A 32 -6.92 15.63 -5.95
C ASN A 32 -6.55 17.09 -6.26
N ILE A 33 -5.33 17.34 -6.75
CA ILE A 33 -4.89 18.68 -7.17
C ILE A 33 -5.53 19.08 -8.50
N ASN A 34 -5.67 18.14 -9.44
CA ASN A 34 -6.05 18.45 -10.82
C ASN A 34 -7.54 18.34 -11.12
N PHE A 35 -8.31 17.62 -10.30
CA PHE A 35 -9.75 17.41 -10.54
C PHE A 35 -10.61 17.86 -9.36
N ASN A 36 -11.78 18.39 -9.68
CA ASN A 36 -12.78 18.78 -8.68
C ASN A 36 -13.34 17.58 -7.92
N GLU A 37 -13.93 17.84 -6.77
CA GLU A 37 -14.34 16.74 -5.90
C GLU A 37 -15.38 15.79 -6.48
N ASN A 38 -16.29 16.39 -7.26
CA ASN A 38 -17.39 15.71 -7.92
C ASN A 38 -17.06 15.39 -9.39
N ASP A 39 -15.79 15.42 -9.78
CA ASP A 39 -15.38 15.08 -11.14
C ASP A 39 -15.34 13.55 -11.31
N ILE A 40 -16.05 13.05 -12.33
CA ILE A 40 -16.16 11.62 -12.62
C ILE A 40 -14.80 10.98 -12.94
N PHE A 41 -13.86 11.72 -13.51
CA PHE A 41 -12.50 11.22 -13.76
C PHE A 41 -11.70 11.11 -12.47
N ARG A 42 -11.94 11.99 -11.50
CA ARG A 42 -11.37 11.86 -10.15
C ARG A 42 -11.90 10.61 -9.47
N GLU A 43 -13.21 10.42 -9.44
CA GLU A 43 -13.86 9.26 -8.81
C GLU A 43 -13.36 7.95 -9.43
N ALA A 44 -13.44 7.82 -10.76
CA ALA A 44 -12.96 6.63 -11.46
C ALA A 44 -11.46 6.40 -11.28
N GLY A 45 -10.66 7.47 -11.24
CA GLY A 45 -9.23 7.40 -10.94
C GLY A 45 -8.97 6.85 -9.54
N MET A 46 -9.64 7.39 -8.52
CA MET A 46 -9.54 6.93 -7.14
C MET A 46 -9.98 5.47 -6.98
N ASP A 47 -11.08 5.07 -7.62
CA ASP A 47 -11.55 3.68 -7.61
C ASP A 47 -10.51 2.70 -8.18
N ASN A 48 -9.87 3.08 -9.29
CA ASN A 48 -8.80 2.28 -9.89
C ASN A 48 -7.59 2.18 -8.97
N LEU A 49 -7.20 3.25 -8.28
CA LEU A 49 -6.12 3.23 -7.31
C LEU A 49 -6.46 2.35 -6.10
N LYS A 50 -7.69 2.43 -5.57
CA LYS A 50 -8.20 1.53 -4.50
C LYS A 50 -8.15 0.06 -4.95
N ALA A 51 -8.56 -0.23 -6.18
CA ALA A 51 -8.51 -1.58 -6.74
C ALA A 51 -7.07 -2.09 -6.87
N LEU A 52 -6.13 -1.24 -7.33
CA LEU A 52 -4.73 -1.59 -7.46
C LEU A 52 -4.10 -1.93 -6.10
N HIS A 53 -4.35 -1.11 -5.08
CA HIS A 53 -3.88 -1.39 -3.71
C HIS A 53 -4.37 -2.74 -3.19
N LYS A 54 -5.67 -3.02 -3.35
CA LYS A 54 -6.27 -4.31 -2.97
C LYS A 54 -5.63 -5.49 -3.70
N ASN A 55 -5.34 -5.35 -4.99
CA ASN A 55 -4.71 -6.40 -5.79
C ASN A 55 -3.26 -6.67 -5.35
N VAL A 56 -2.49 -5.62 -5.05
CA VAL A 56 -1.13 -5.76 -4.50
C VAL A 56 -1.17 -6.51 -3.16
N LEU A 57 -2.08 -6.12 -2.26
CA LEU A 57 -2.29 -6.83 -0.99
C LEU A 57 -2.68 -8.30 -1.20
N ALA A 58 -3.52 -8.60 -2.18
CA ALA A 58 -3.92 -9.97 -2.49
C ALA A 58 -2.74 -10.82 -3.00
N VAL A 59 -1.85 -10.24 -3.81
CA VAL A 59 -0.61 -10.91 -4.28
C VAL A 59 0.33 -11.19 -3.11
N LEU A 60 0.50 -10.23 -2.19
CA LEU A 60 1.30 -10.43 -0.98
C LEU A 60 0.71 -11.54 -0.10
N ARG A 61 -0.60 -11.53 0.14
CA ARG A 61 -1.28 -12.57 0.93
C ARG A 61 -1.21 -13.98 0.33
N LYS A 62 -1.06 -14.11 -0.99
CA LYS A 62 -0.88 -15.41 -1.66
C LYS A 62 0.56 -15.91 -1.64
N SER A 63 1.52 -14.99 -1.65
CA SER A 63 2.95 -15.32 -1.69
C SER A 63 3.51 -15.72 -0.32
N TYR A 64 2.74 -15.51 0.75
CA TYR A 64 3.23 -15.57 2.13
C TYR A 64 2.18 -16.07 3.12
N SER A 65 2.60 -16.47 4.32
CA SER A 65 1.62 -16.88 5.34
C SER A 65 0.76 -15.67 5.75
N PRO A 66 -0.56 -15.82 5.93
CA PRO A 66 -1.43 -14.72 6.31
C PRO A 66 -1.04 -14.02 7.62
N ARG A 67 -0.35 -14.73 8.52
CA ARG A 67 0.10 -14.17 9.81
C ARG A 67 1.23 -13.18 9.62
N GLU A 68 2.24 -13.54 8.83
CA GLU A 68 3.42 -12.69 8.58
C GLU A 68 3.02 -11.41 7.85
N VAL A 69 2.19 -11.52 6.80
CA VAL A 69 1.67 -10.35 6.07
C VAL A 69 0.90 -9.42 7.02
N ARG A 70 0.05 -9.95 7.89
CA ARG A 70 -0.71 -9.12 8.85
C ARG A 70 0.18 -8.40 9.86
N ILE A 71 1.23 -9.04 10.34
CA ILE A 71 2.17 -8.42 11.29
C ILE A 71 2.88 -7.26 10.59
N LYS A 72 3.43 -7.51 9.39
CA LYS A 72 4.16 -6.49 8.63
C LYS A 72 3.29 -5.31 8.19
N LEU A 73 2.06 -5.57 7.77
CA LEU A 73 1.11 -4.49 7.46
C LEU A 73 0.79 -3.66 8.70
N ARG A 74 0.60 -4.30 9.86
CA ARG A 74 0.34 -3.60 11.12
C ARG A 74 1.53 -2.76 11.58
N GLU A 75 2.75 -3.27 11.41
CA GLU A 75 3.97 -2.50 11.70
C GLU A 75 3.98 -1.21 10.88
N ILE A 76 3.69 -1.29 9.57
CA ILE A 76 3.62 -0.09 8.75
C ILE A 76 2.48 0.84 9.16
N GLU A 77 1.27 0.32 9.41
CA GLU A 77 0.15 1.13 9.89
C GLU A 77 0.47 1.84 11.21
N PHE A 78 1.29 1.22 12.06
CA PHE A 78 1.74 1.81 13.32
C PHE A 78 2.78 2.90 13.08
N ASP A 79 3.82 2.63 12.29
CA ASP A 79 4.85 3.60 11.91
C ASP A 79 4.22 4.85 11.27
N GLU A 80 3.19 4.67 10.43
CA GLU A 80 2.47 5.76 9.79
C GLU A 80 1.66 6.60 10.77
N LYS A 81 0.99 5.96 11.73
CA LYS A 81 0.26 6.66 12.79
C LYS A 81 1.20 7.45 13.69
N GLU A 82 2.38 6.93 14.00
CA GLU A 82 3.41 7.67 14.73
C GLU A 82 3.96 8.84 13.89
N ALA A 83 4.03 8.69 12.57
CA ALA A 83 4.43 9.75 11.64
C ALA A 83 3.31 10.74 11.28
N GLU A 84 2.11 10.62 11.86
CA GLU A 84 0.89 11.36 11.50
C GLU A 84 0.48 11.26 10.02
N GLN A 85 0.93 10.23 9.30
CA GLN A 85 0.60 9.98 7.90
C GLN A 85 -0.51 8.92 7.83
N VAL A 86 -1.52 9.13 6.98
CA VAL A 86 -2.58 8.13 6.74
C VAL A 86 -2.68 7.86 5.25
N PHE A 87 -2.67 6.59 4.87
CA PHE A 87 -2.76 6.21 3.47
C PHE A 87 -4.15 6.50 2.91
N PRO A 88 -4.26 7.26 1.80
CA PRO A 88 -5.54 7.86 1.36
C PRO A 88 -6.57 6.85 0.84
N LEU A 89 -6.20 5.58 0.66
CA LEU A 89 -7.06 4.54 0.10
C LEU A 89 -7.74 3.63 1.15
N GLU A 90 -7.51 3.86 2.45
CA GLU A 90 -8.06 3.04 3.54
C GLU A 90 -9.45 3.49 4.06
N SER A 91 -10.14 4.34 3.29
CA SER A 91 -11.48 4.86 3.59
C SER A 91 -12.60 4.20 2.76
#